data_AF-A0A972IZ41-F1
#
_entry.id   AF-A0A972IZ41-F1
#
_cell.length_a   1.000
_cell.length_b   1.000
_cell.length_c   1.000
_cell.angle_alpha   90.00
_cell.angle_beta   90.00
_cell.angle_gamma   90.00
#
_symmetry.space_group_name_H-M   'P 1'
#
loop_
_entity.id
_entity.type
_entity.pdbx_description
1 polymer ?
#
loop_
_entity_poly.entity_id
_entity_poly.type
_entity_poly.pdbx_seq_one_letter_code
_entity_poly.pdbx_strand_id
1 'polypeptide(L)'
;MSKILCIIDGMNDPAFDVGKYPALSSFPIREYAKTVPNGFEAETLPCVLTLLGITSLPKNIRGWIEALGAGIQTNPEDLIFRGSLVELNRDGICVGFCNAPIIFLC
;
A
#
# COMPACT_ATOMS: atom_id res chain seq x y z
N MET A 1 -6.84 16.85 23.07
CA MET A 1 -7.53 15.60 22.65
C MET A 1 -6.68 14.94 21.58
N SER A 2 -6.28 13.69 21.80
CA SER A 2 -5.63 12.89 20.77
C SER A 2 -6.69 12.36 19.79
N LYS A 3 -6.35 12.28 18.50
CA LYS A 3 -7.21 11.71 17.46
C LYS A 3 -6.56 10.43 16.94
N ILE A 4 -7.37 9.43 16.61
CA ILE A 4 -6.92 8.18 16.00
C ILE A 4 -7.53 8.10 14.60
N LEU A 5 -6.68 7.87 13.60
CA LEU A 5 -7.10 7.51 12.26
C LEU A 5 -6.91 5.99 12.10
N CYS A 6 -8.01 5.25 11.95
CA CYS A 6 -7.99 3.83 11.66
C CYS A 6 -8.39 3.61 10.20
N ILE A 7 -7.52 2.98 9.42
CA ILE A 7 -7.74 2.65 8.01
C ILE A 7 -7.92 1.13 7.93
N ILE A 8 -9.04 0.70 7.36
CA ILE A 8 -9.35 -0.71 7.13
C ILE A 8 -9.32 -0.92 5.62
N ASP A 9 -8.35 -1.70 5.14
CA ASP A 9 -8.23 -2.00 3.71
C ASP A 9 -9.38 -2.91 3.26
N GLY A 10 -9.84 -2.75 2.01
CA GLY A 10 -10.90 -3.57 1.43
C GLY A 10 -12.33 -3.26 1.91
N MET A 11 -12.58 -2.12 2.56
CA MET A 11 -13.95 -1.73 2.97
C MET A 11 -14.94 -1.55 1.80
N ASN A 12 -14.45 -1.46 0.56
CA ASN A 12 -15.24 -1.40 -0.66
C ASN A 12 -15.44 -2.77 -1.34
N ASP A 13 -14.97 -3.87 -0.72
CA ASP A 13 -15.18 -5.22 -1.24
C ASP A 13 -16.69 -5.55 -1.27
N PRO A 14 -17.25 -6.08 -2.39
CA PRO A 14 -18.66 -6.43 -2.48
C PRO A 14 -19.15 -7.44 -1.42
N ALA A 15 -18.25 -8.26 -0.87
CA ALA A 15 -18.55 -9.21 0.20
C ALA A 15 -18.48 -8.58 1.60
N PHE A 16 -17.97 -7.35 1.73
CA PHE A 16 -17.91 -6.64 3.00
C PHE A 16 -19.30 -6.15 3.42
N ASP A 17 -19.71 -6.53 4.63
CA ASP A 17 -20.97 -6.12 5.23
C ASP A 17 -20.70 -5.61 6.65
N VAL A 18 -20.81 -4.29 6.84
CA VAL A 18 -20.61 -3.64 8.13
C VAL A 18 -21.58 -4.14 9.21
N GLY A 19 -22.77 -4.62 8.84
CA GLY A 19 -23.77 -5.14 9.76
C GLY A 19 -23.31 -6.40 10.51
N LYS A 20 -22.32 -7.12 9.97
CA LYS A 20 -21.71 -8.30 10.63
C LYS A 20 -20.71 -7.93 11.73
N TYR A 21 -20.38 -6.64 11.89
CA TYR A 21 -19.36 -6.16 12.81
C TYR A 21 -19.94 -5.15 13.82
N PRO A 22 -20.46 -5.61 14.99
CA PRO A 22 -21.17 -4.77 15.96
C PRO A 22 -20.44 -3.48 16.37
N ALA A 23 -19.11 -3.55 16.54
CA ALA A 23 -18.31 -2.39 16.87
C ALA A 23 -18.32 -1.35 15.74
N LEU A 24 -18.08 -1.76 14.49
CA LEU A 24 -18.11 -0.86 13.33
C LEU A 24 -19.54 -0.35 13.04
N SER A 25 -20.55 -1.19 13.23
CA SER A 25 -21.96 -0.81 13.06
C SER A 25 -22.49 0.11 14.17
N SER A 26 -21.77 0.28 15.29
CA SER A 26 -22.16 1.21 16.35
C SER A 26 -21.77 2.66 16.07
N PHE A 27 -20.87 2.91 15.11
CA PHE A 27 -20.43 4.28 14.81
C PHE A 27 -21.59 5.12 14.24
N PRO A 28 -21.80 6.35 14.75
CA PRO A 28 -22.97 7.15 14.43
C PRO A 28 -22.93 7.80 13.04
N ILE A 29 -21.73 8.01 12.49
CA ILE A 29 -21.53 8.69 11.21
C ILE A 29 -20.94 7.70 10.20
N ARG A 30 -21.52 7.66 9.01
CA ARG A 30 -21.03 6.90 7.87
C ARG A 30 -21.11 7.77 6.63
N GLU A 31 -19.97 8.07 6.07
CA GLU A 31 -19.85 8.91 4.89
C GLU A 31 -18.81 8.29 3.95
N TYR A 32 -18.96 8.58 2.66
CA TYR A 32 -17.96 8.22 1.68
C TYR A 32 -16.82 9.24 1.71
N ALA A 33 -15.61 8.76 1.96
CA ALA A 33 -14.40 9.56 1.83
C ALA A 33 -13.80 9.34 0.44
N LYS A 34 -13.40 10.42 -0.24
CA LYS A 34 -12.57 10.31 -1.44
C LYS A 34 -11.15 9.93 -1.02
N THR A 35 -10.78 8.69 -1.28
CA THR A 35 -9.44 8.16 -0.95
C THR A 35 -8.49 8.19 -2.15
N VAL A 36 -8.98 8.00 -3.37
CA VAL A 36 -8.14 7.95 -4.56
C VAL A 36 -7.90 9.37 -5.11
N PRO A 37 -6.64 9.83 -5.20
CA PRO A 37 -6.31 11.11 -5.82
C PRO A 37 -6.47 11.04 -7.35
N ASN A 38 -6.72 12.18 -7.99
CA ASN A 38 -6.93 12.23 -9.43
C ASN A 38 -5.68 11.74 -10.19
N GLY A 39 -5.86 10.87 -11.18
CA GLY A 39 -4.78 10.34 -12.02
C GLY A 39 -3.97 9.19 -11.40
N PHE A 40 -4.48 8.60 -10.32
CA PHE A 40 -3.95 7.39 -9.69
C PHE A 40 -4.99 6.27 -9.73
N GLU A 41 -4.50 5.03 -9.74
CA GLU A 41 -5.32 3.84 -9.49
C GLU A 41 -5.58 3.66 -7.99
N ALA A 42 -6.62 2.90 -7.67
CA ALA A 42 -6.97 2.56 -6.29
C ALA A 42 -5.95 1.57 -5.71
N GLU A 43 -4.89 2.10 -5.09
CA GLU A 43 -3.87 1.34 -4.37
C GLU A 43 -3.67 1.88 -2.95
N THR A 44 -3.19 1.03 -2.02
CA THR A 44 -2.98 1.40 -0.61
C THR A 44 -2.17 2.69 -0.45
N LEU A 45 -1.05 2.83 -1.18
CA LEU A 45 -0.13 3.96 -1.03
C LEU A 45 -0.78 5.33 -1.36
N PRO A 46 -1.28 5.58 -2.59
CA PRO A 46 -1.91 6.86 -2.91
C PRO A 46 -3.14 7.13 -2.04
N CYS A 47 -3.91 6.10 -1.66
CA CYS A 47 -5.07 6.24 -0.78
C CYS A 47 -4.71 6.72 0.62
N VAL A 48 -3.72 6.09 1.26
CA VAL A 48 -3.27 6.46 2.60
C VAL A 48 -2.68 7.87 2.61
N LEU A 49 -1.86 8.22 1.62
CA LEU A 49 -1.25 9.55 1.55
C LEU A 49 -2.31 10.65 1.35
N THR A 50 -3.35 10.37 0.55
CA THR A 50 -4.50 11.28 0.39
C THR A 50 -5.26 11.47 1.70
N LEU A 51 -5.50 10.40 2.47
CA LEU A 51 -6.14 10.46 3.79
C LEU A 51 -5.31 11.25 4.82
N LEU A 52 -3.98 11.25 4.68
CA LEU A 52 -3.07 12.07 5.48
C LEU A 52 -2.97 13.53 5.00
N GLY A 53 -3.70 13.91 3.93
CA GLY A 53 -3.74 15.26 3.39
C GLY A 53 -2.65 15.58 2.36
N ILE A 54 -1.91 14.58 1.87
CA ILE A 54 -0.91 14.77 0.81
C ILE A 54 -1.61 14.71 -0.54
N THR A 55 -1.69 15.86 -1.21
CA THR A 55 -2.47 16.04 -2.44
C THR A 55 -1.63 16.04 -3.71
N SER A 56 -0.31 16.23 -3.61
CA SER A 56 0.63 16.18 -4.73
C SER A 56 1.59 15.02 -4.56
N LEU A 57 1.32 13.93 -5.26
CA LEU A 57 2.07 12.68 -5.16
C LEU A 57 2.95 12.49 -6.41
N PRO A 58 4.25 12.25 -6.25
CA PRO A 58 5.08 11.78 -7.36
C PRO A 58 4.64 10.37 -7.78
N LYS A 59 4.44 10.14 -9.08
CA LYS A 59 3.93 8.85 -9.59
C LYS A 59 4.85 7.65 -9.28
N ASN A 60 6.14 7.90 -9.12
CA ASN A 60 7.19 6.90 -8.88
C ASN A 60 7.63 6.80 -7.41
N ILE A 61 6.86 7.36 -6.47
CA ILE A 61 7.25 7.42 -5.05
C ILE A 61 7.21 6.07 -4.32
N ARG A 62 6.57 5.04 -4.91
CA ARG A 62 6.36 3.75 -4.24
C ARG A 62 7.66 3.07 -3.81
N GLY A 63 8.61 2.89 -4.72
CA GLY A 63 9.89 2.24 -4.40
C GLY A 63 10.64 2.97 -3.28
N TRP A 64 10.58 4.30 -3.33
CA TRP A 64 11.15 5.19 -2.31
C TRP A 64 10.55 4.98 -0.92
N ILE A 65 9.22 4.97 -0.80
CA ILE A 65 8.54 4.76 0.49
C ILE A 65 8.77 3.34 1.02
N GLU A 66 8.80 2.34 0.15
CA GLU A 66 9.09 0.95 0.53
C GLU A 66 10.53 0.81 1.06
N ALA A 67 11.52 1.45 0.42
CA ALA A 67 12.90 1.47 0.90
C ALA A 67 13.03 2.14 2.28
N LEU A 68 12.40 3.30 2.47
CA LEU A 68 12.36 3.98 3.77
C LEU A 68 11.71 3.12 4.85
N GLY A 69 10.59 2.44 4.52
CA GLY A 69 9.91 1.52 5.44
C GLY A 69 10.74 0.29 5.81
N ALA A 70 11.64 -0.13 4.93
CA ALA A 70 12.59 -1.22 5.18
C ALA A 70 13.88 -0.77 5.90
N GLY A 71 14.05 0.54 6.16
CA GLY A 71 15.26 1.09 6.76
C GLY A 71 16.47 1.13 5.82
N ILE A 72 16.24 1.03 4.51
CA ILE A 72 17.29 1.17 3.49
C ILE A 72 17.65 2.64 3.38
N GLN A 73 18.95 2.96 3.41
CA GLN A 73 19.43 4.33 3.23
C GLN A 73 19.23 4.76 1.77
N THR A 74 18.69 5.96 1.57
CA THR A 74 18.36 6.51 0.24
C THR A 74 18.86 7.95 0.10
N ASN A 75 19.24 8.34 -1.12
CA ASN A 75 19.66 9.68 -1.51
C ASN A 75 18.74 10.24 -2.60
N PRO A 76 18.42 11.54 -2.64
CA PRO A 76 17.41 12.10 -3.54
C PRO A 76 17.54 11.74 -5.03
N GLU A 77 18.76 11.45 -5.49
CA GLU A 77 19.07 11.07 -6.87
C GLU A 77 18.93 9.56 -7.14
N ASP A 78 18.55 8.76 -6.14
CA ASP A 78 18.44 7.31 -6.28
C ASP A 78 17.23 6.89 -7.12
N LEU A 79 17.48 5.95 -8.03
CA LEU A 79 16.44 5.24 -8.76
C LEU A 79 16.15 3.90 -8.07
N ILE A 80 14.98 3.80 -7.45
CA ILE A 80 14.59 2.66 -6.62
C ILE A 80 13.48 1.87 -7.29
N PHE A 81 13.69 0.55 -7.39
CA PHE A 81 12.73 -0.39 -7.93
C PHE A 81 12.22 -1.35 -6.85
N ARG A 82 10.93 -1.68 -6.94
CA ARG A 82 10.36 -2.81 -6.21
C ARG A 82 10.59 -4.08 -7.01
N GLY A 83 11.33 -5.02 -6.41
CA GLY A 83 11.55 -6.35 -6.97
C GLY A 83 10.61 -7.39 -6.37
N SER A 84 10.39 -8.48 -7.10
CA SER A 84 9.83 -9.71 -6.56
C SER A 84 10.71 -10.86 -7.02
N LEU A 85 11.06 -11.75 -6.10
CA LEU A 85 11.82 -12.94 -6.42
C LEU A 85 10.86 -14.03 -6.91
N VAL A 86 11.22 -14.61 -8.05
CA VAL A 86 10.42 -15.59 -8.75
C VAL A 86 11.27 -16.79 -9.13
N GLU A 87 10.66 -17.96 -9.13
CA GLU A 87 11.23 -19.18 -9.68
C GLU A 87 10.95 -19.24 -11.18
N LEU A 88 11.99 -19.58 -11.95
CA LEU A 88 11.89 -19.77 -13.40
C LEU A 88 12.07 -21.25 -13.73
N ASN A 89 11.29 -21.75 -14.69
CA ASN A 89 11.55 -23.06 -15.28
C ASN A 89 12.76 -23.01 -16.24
N ARG A 90 13.10 -24.16 -16.86
CA ARG A 90 14.23 -24.27 -17.79
C ARG A 90 14.09 -23.40 -19.05
N ASP A 91 12.88 -23.00 -19.38
CA ASP A 91 12.57 -22.13 -20.53
C ASP A 91 12.52 -20.64 -20.16
N GLY A 92 12.81 -20.30 -18.90
CA GLY A 92 12.79 -18.92 -18.40
C GLY A 92 11.40 -18.38 -18.04
N ILE A 93 10.40 -19.25 -17.91
CA ILE A 93 9.03 -18.87 -17.57
C ILE A 93 8.85 -18.84 -16.06
N CYS A 94 8.23 -17.77 -15.54
CA CYS A 94 7.85 -17.65 -14.13
C CYS A 94 6.85 -18.76 -13.74
N VAL A 95 7.24 -19.59 -12.78
CA VAL A 95 6.40 -20.69 -12.26
C VAL A 95 5.91 -20.46 -10.83
N GLY A 96 6.44 -19.46 -10.13
CA GLY A 96 6.00 -19.11 -8.79
C GLY A 96 6.84 -18.02 -8.13
N PHE A 97 6.37 -17.53 -6.99
CA PHE A 97 7.16 -16.64 -6.11
C PHE A 97 8.07 -17.46 -5.21
N CYS A 98 9.26 -16.94 -4.90
CA CYS A 98 10.18 -17.56 -3.96
C CYS A 98 10.63 -16.56 -2.88
N ASN A 99 11.06 -17.09 -1.74
CA ASN A 99 11.54 -16.27 -0.63
C ASN A 99 12.89 -15.65 -0.92
N ALA A 100 13.14 -14.48 -0.34
CA ALA A 100 14.45 -13.85 -0.37
C ALA A 100 15.51 -14.75 0.29
N PRO A 101 16.68 -14.93 -0.33
CA PRO A 101 17.82 -15.51 0.37
C PRO A 101 18.17 -14.62 1.56
N ILE A 102 18.57 -15.22 2.67
CA ILE A 102 18.93 -14.52 3.93
C ILE A 102 20.06 -13.46 3.74
N ILE A 103 20.74 -13.47 2.59
CA ILE A 103 21.92 -12.65 2.28
C ILE A 103 21.58 -11.36 1.51
N PHE A 104 20.37 -11.21 0.95
CA PHE A 104 20.00 -9.98 0.22
C PHE A 104 19.36 -8.94 1.15
N LEU A 105 20.19 -8.19 1.85
CA LEU A 105 19.88 -6.85 2.33
C LEU A 105 20.87 -5.91 1.62
N CYS A 106 20.39 -5.24 0.57
CA CYS A 106 21.10 -4.10 -0.02
C CYS A 106 20.92 -2.89 0.88
#